data_AF-A0A6J2WQZ7-F1
#
_entry.id   AF-A0A6J2WQZ7-F1
#
_cell.length_a   1.000
_cell.length_b   1.000
_cell.length_c   1.000
_cell.angle_alpha   90.00
_cell.angle_beta   90.00
_cell.angle_gamma   90.00
#
_symmetry.space_group_name_H-M   'P 1'
#
loop_
_entity.id
_entity.type
_entity.pdbx_description
1 polymer ?
#
loop_
_entity_poly.entity_id
_entity_poly.type
_entity_poly.pdbx_seq_one_letter_code
_entity_poly.pdbx_strand_id
1 'polypeptide(L)'
;MNVPLSLLLFAQLIGTAATTTTGSEYVSLEDQLLGEGSLTGRRTGRLYCRVGIGFHLQIHPDGRVNGTHEPNSLSVLELFAVSQGVVGIRGVFSNRFLAMNRRGRLHAIEKFTEDCKFRERFQENSYNTYASVTHKNHRTGREWFVALNKRGKAKMGSSPRVKSQHVSTHFLPRLYLHEKTEQGFTITDRHKERTKQAPPKPPAPKRAINTGHKRPQTVKYWPKFRFG
;
A
#
# COMPACT_ATOMS: atom_id res chain seq x y z
N MET A 1 -17.32 66.07 33.05
CA MET A 1 -18.48 66.43 32.20
C MET A 1 -17.96 66.86 30.83
N ASN A 2 -18.66 66.45 29.78
CA ASN A 2 -18.58 66.88 28.37
C ASN A 2 -17.56 66.22 27.44
N VAL A 3 -18.04 65.11 26.83
CA VAL A 3 -17.85 64.78 25.41
C VAL A 3 -19.01 65.43 24.63
N PRO A 4 -18.80 65.89 23.39
CA PRO A 4 -19.56 65.29 22.26
C PRO A 4 -18.68 65.14 20.99
N LEU A 5 -18.67 64.01 20.26
CA LEU A 5 -19.65 63.34 19.38
C LEU A 5 -19.86 63.98 17.99
N SER A 6 -19.72 63.12 16.96
CA SER A 6 -20.25 63.17 15.57
C SER A 6 -19.28 63.62 14.46
N LEU A 7 -19.21 63.04 13.24
CA LEU A 7 -19.38 61.70 12.64
C LEU A 7 -19.21 61.89 11.11
N LEU A 8 -18.76 60.83 10.43
CA LEU A 8 -19.01 60.43 9.02
C LEU A 8 -18.08 60.87 7.85
N LEU A 9 -17.47 59.80 7.28
CA LEU A 9 -17.38 59.38 5.86
C LEU A 9 -16.57 60.21 4.85
N PHE A 10 -15.60 59.56 4.19
CA PHE A 10 -15.62 59.28 2.73
C PHE A 10 -14.58 58.18 2.38
N ALA A 11 -14.92 57.38 1.37
CA ALA A 11 -14.22 56.19 0.90
C ALA A 11 -13.37 56.45 -0.36
N GLN A 12 -12.65 55.39 -0.79
CA GLN A 12 -11.96 55.13 -2.08
C GLN A 12 -10.43 55.38 -2.09
N LEU A 13 -9.49 54.55 -2.56
CA LEU A 13 -9.34 53.36 -3.45
C LEU A 13 -8.46 53.71 -4.68
N ILE A 14 -7.19 53.31 -4.63
CA ILE A 14 -6.25 53.13 -5.76
C ILE A 14 -5.36 51.94 -5.34
N GLY A 15 -5.10 50.84 -6.06
CA GLY A 15 -5.27 50.52 -7.47
C GLY A 15 -3.90 50.14 -8.08
N THR A 16 -3.71 48.86 -8.45
CA THR A 16 -2.74 48.30 -9.45
C THR A 16 -1.24 48.28 -9.08
N ALA A 17 -0.34 47.43 -9.59
CA ALA A 17 -0.31 46.10 -10.24
C ALA A 17 1.20 45.74 -10.41
N ALA A 18 1.61 44.49 -10.14
CA ALA A 18 2.25 43.58 -11.11
C ALA A 18 3.79 43.37 -11.02
N THR A 19 4.15 42.08 -10.80
CA THR A 19 5.18 41.25 -11.50
C THR A 19 6.67 41.65 -11.42
N THR A 20 7.66 40.78 -11.23
CA THR A 20 7.86 39.35 -11.59
C THR A 20 9.19 38.83 -10.98
N THR A 21 9.44 37.50 -11.13
CA THR A 21 10.76 36.80 -11.06
C THR A 21 11.05 36.24 -9.65
N THR A 22 11.16 34.94 -9.34
CA THR A 22 11.54 33.71 -10.10
C THR A 22 11.41 32.47 -9.19
N GLY A 23 11.08 31.30 -9.77
CA GLY A 23 11.41 29.94 -9.27
C GLY A 23 10.77 29.50 -7.94
N SER A 24 9.65 28.78 -7.91
CA SER A 24 9.61 27.30 -7.96
C SER A 24 10.69 26.62 -7.13
N GLU A 25 10.44 26.44 -5.83
CA GLU A 25 10.99 25.32 -5.02
C GLU A 25 10.26 25.24 -3.66
N TYR A 26 8.95 24.98 -3.68
CA TYR A 26 8.30 24.33 -2.54
C TYR A 26 8.28 22.84 -2.84
N VAL A 27 9.46 22.23 -2.70
CA VAL A 27 9.58 20.77 -2.65
C VAL A 27 8.80 20.32 -1.41
N SER A 28 7.77 19.53 -1.67
CA SER A 28 6.83 19.03 -0.68
C SER A 28 7.57 18.23 0.39
N LEU A 29 7.56 18.72 1.63
CA LEU A 29 7.97 17.96 2.82
C LEU A 29 7.24 16.60 2.91
N GLU A 30 6.11 16.44 2.23
CA GLU A 30 5.36 15.19 2.15
C GLU A 30 5.98 14.16 1.19
N ASP A 31 6.64 14.60 0.10
CA ASP A 31 7.40 13.70 -0.79
C ASP A 31 8.66 13.16 -0.10
N GLN A 32 9.26 13.94 0.81
CA GLN A 32 10.44 13.53 1.57
C GLN A 32 10.12 12.50 2.66
N LEU A 33 8.92 12.58 3.27
CA LEU A 33 8.39 11.55 4.17
C LEU A 33 7.96 10.26 3.44
N LEU A 34 7.74 10.32 2.12
CA LEU A 34 7.51 9.15 1.28
C LEU A 34 8.81 8.52 0.75
N GLY A 35 9.93 9.25 0.81
CA GLY A 35 11.21 8.88 0.19
C GLY A 35 12.19 8.14 1.12
N GLU A 36 12.26 8.49 2.40
CA GLU A 36 13.18 7.82 3.33
C GLU A 36 12.46 7.41 4.62
N GLY A 37 12.37 6.10 4.85
CA GLY A 37 11.91 5.55 6.13
C GLY A 37 10.51 4.93 6.12
N SER A 38 10.26 3.92 5.28
CA SER A 38 9.52 2.70 5.65
C SER A 38 9.16 1.89 4.40
N LEU A 39 10.06 0.98 4.03
CA LEU A 39 9.69 -0.17 3.19
C LEU A 39 8.81 -1.18 3.97
N THR A 40 8.52 -0.92 5.25
CA THR A 40 7.77 -1.79 6.16
C THR A 40 6.27 -1.49 6.23
N GLY A 41 5.80 -0.38 5.64
CA GLY A 41 4.40 0.06 5.70
C GLY A 41 3.62 0.00 4.38
N ARG A 42 4.27 -0.39 3.28
CA ARG A 42 3.64 -0.46 1.96
C ARG A 42 3.25 -1.90 1.61
N ARG A 43 1.99 -2.10 1.24
CA ARG A 43 1.38 -3.40 0.99
C ARG A 43 0.77 -3.39 -0.41
N THR A 44 1.36 -4.14 -1.32
CA THR A 44 0.82 -4.26 -2.68
C THR A 44 -0.14 -5.43 -2.76
N GLY A 45 -1.30 -5.23 -3.37
CA GLY A 45 -2.35 -6.23 -3.40
C GLY A 45 -3.57 -5.79 -4.20
N ARG A 46 -4.72 -6.36 -3.86
CA ARG A 46 -6.02 -5.96 -4.39
C ARG A 46 -7.00 -5.73 -3.25
N LEU A 47 -7.98 -4.86 -3.46
CA LEU A 47 -9.10 -4.67 -2.53
C LEU A 47 -10.34 -5.34 -3.10
N TYR A 48 -10.70 -6.49 -2.54
CA TYR A 48 -11.86 -7.28 -2.97
C TYR A 48 -13.11 -6.90 -2.16
N CYS A 49 -14.12 -6.35 -2.80
CA CYS A 49 -15.43 -6.11 -2.21
C CYS A 49 -16.37 -7.28 -2.48
N ARG A 50 -17.00 -7.84 -1.44
CA ARG A 50 -17.93 -8.98 -1.57
C ARG A 50 -19.34 -8.63 -2.08
N VAL A 51 -19.58 -7.39 -2.50
CA VAL A 51 -20.92 -6.96 -2.93
C VAL A 51 -21.32 -7.62 -4.26
N GLY A 52 -22.57 -8.07 -4.38
CA GLY A 52 -23.04 -8.73 -5.60
C GLY A 52 -22.30 -10.04 -5.86
N ILE A 53 -21.69 -10.17 -7.04
CA ILE A 53 -20.84 -11.32 -7.41
C ILE A 53 -19.39 -11.19 -6.91
N GLY A 54 -19.05 -10.08 -6.26
CA GLY A 54 -17.68 -9.75 -5.87
C GLY A 54 -16.96 -8.89 -6.90
N PHE A 55 -16.21 -7.90 -6.44
CA PHE A 55 -15.50 -6.96 -7.30
C PHE A 55 -14.15 -6.54 -6.70
N HIS A 56 -13.11 -6.52 -7.51
CA HIS A 56 -11.83 -5.90 -7.20
C HIS A 56 -11.89 -4.41 -7.54
N LEU A 57 -11.56 -3.54 -6.60
CA LEU A 57 -11.48 -2.09 -6.83
C LEU A 57 -10.43 -1.78 -7.91
N GLN A 58 -10.78 -0.89 -8.83
CA GLN A 58 -9.95 -0.46 -9.94
C GLN A 58 -9.76 1.05 -9.94
N ILE A 59 -8.55 1.47 -10.32
CA ILE A 59 -8.20 2.88 -10.48
C ILE A 59 -7.71 3.06 -11.91
N HIS A 60 -8.52 3.72 -12.73
CA HIS A 60 -8.20 3.96 -14.13
C HIS A 60 -7.28 5.17 -14.32
N PRO A 61 -6.47 5.19 -15.39
CA PRO A 61 -5.63 6.34 -15.73
C PRO A 61 -6.45 7.56 -16.19
N ASP A 62 -7.73 7.40 -16.52
CA ASP A 62 -8.66 8.49 -16.86
C ASP A 62 -9.26 9.19 -15.62
N GLY A 63 -8.88 8.76 -14.41
CA GLY A 63 -9.41 9.30 -13.15
C GLY A 63 -10.67 8.60 -12.63
N ARG A 64 -11.21 7.61 -13.36
CA ARG A 64 -12.40 6.86 -12.93
C ARG A 64 -12.06 5.76 -11.93
N VAL A 65 -13.02 5.50 -11.06
CA VAL A 65 -12.97 4.45 -10.05
C VAL A 65 -14.22 3.59 -10.15
N ASN A 66 -14.02 2.28 -10.21
CA ASN A 66 -15.05 1.26 -10.34
C ASN A 66 -14.46 -0.06 -9.80
N GLY A 67 -15.15 -1.16 -10.05
CA GLY A 67 -14.67 -2.50 -9.74
C GLY A 67 -15.03 -3.48 -10.83
N THR A 68 -14.17 -4.49 -10.95
CA THR A 68 -14.25 -5.60 -11.91
C THR A 68 -14.41 -6.91 -11.18
N HIS A 69 -15.14 -7.86 -11.75
CA HIS A 69 -15.19 -9.21 -11.20
C HIS A 69 -13.82 -9.89 -11.34
N GLU A 70 -13.25 -9.86 -12.54
CA GLU A 70 -11.97 -10.50 -12.84
C GLU A 70 -10.78 -9.59 -12.51
N PRO A 71 -9.75 -10.12 -11.84
CA PRO A 71 -8.55 -9.34 -11.51
C PRO A 71 -7.81 -8.90 -12.78
N ASN A 72 -7.34 -7.65 -12.81
CA ASN A 72 -6.53 -7.13 -13.90
C ASN A 72 -5.40 -6.22 -13.38
N SER A 73 -4.66 -5.57 -14.27
CA SER A 73 -3.58 -4.64 -13.92
C SER A 73 -4.10 -3.39 -13.19
N LEU A 74 -5.27 -2.89 -13.58
CA LEU A 74 -5.92 -1.72 -12.95
C LEU A 74 -6.38 -1.95 -11.52
N SER A 75 -6.56 -3.21 -11.11
CA SER A 75 -6.96 -3.59 -9.75
C SER A 75 -5.79 -3.88 -8.82
N VAL A 76 -4.55 -3.74 -9.29
CA VAL A 76 -3.35 -3.82 -8.45
C VAL A 76 -3.13 -2.47 -7.77
N LEU A 77 -3.21 -2.50 -6.44
CA LEU A 77 -3.18 -1.33 -5.57
C LEU A 77 -2.02 -1.42 -4.58
N GLU A 78 -1.35 -0.31 -4.35
CA GLU A 78 -0.37 -0.10 -3.29
C GLU A 78 -1.07 0.63 -2.14
N LEU A 79 -1.18 -0.04 -0.99
CA LEU A 79 -1.67 0.54 0.25
C LEU A 79 -0.47 0.95 1.08
N PHE A 80 -0.38 2.23 1.45
CA PHE A 80 0.68 2.73 2.31
C PHE A 80 0.09 3.42 3.53
N ALA A 81 0.71 3.18 4.69
CA ALA A 81 0.32 3.85 5.93
C ALA A 81 0.75 5.32 5.88
N VAL A 82 -0.19 6.23 6.10
CA VAL A 82 0.05 7.67 6.23
C VAL A 82 0.28 8.02 7.70
N SER A 83 -0.54 7.41 8.57
CA SER A 83 -0.42 7.50 10.02
C SER A 83 -1.16 6.31 10.65
N GLN A 84 -1.22 6.22 11.98
CA GLN A 84 -1.86 5.11 12.67
C GLN A 84 -3.33 4.94 12.24
N GLY A 85 -3.63 3.82 11.59
CA GLY A 85 -4.98 3.51 11.10
C GLY A 85 -5.46 4.38 9.94
N VAL A 86 -4.59 5.17 9.32
CA VAL A 86 -4.89 5.97 8.11
C VAL A 86 -3.98 5.50 6.98
N VAL A 87 -4.61 5.19 5.85
CA VAL A 87 -3.94 4.67 4.66
C VAL A 87 -4.19 5.58 3.45
N GLY A 88 -3.19 5.63 2.58
CA GLY A 88 -3.34 6.04 1.19
C GLY A 88 -3.46 4.81 0.30
N ILE A 89 -4.24 4.92 -0.78
CA ILE A 89 -4.44 3.85 -1.74
C ILE A 89 -4.04 4.37 -3.12
N ARG A 90 -3.02 3.78 -3.73
CA ARG A 90 -2.51 4.14 -5.05
C ARG A 90 -2.73 3.00 -6.03
N GLY A 91 -3.19 3.32 -7.24
CA GLY A 91 -3.21 2.38 -8.35
C GLY A 91 -1.80 2.22 -8.91
N VAL A 92 -1.25 1.01 -8.86
CA VAL A 92 0.13 0.76 -9.31
C VAL A 92 0.27 1.03 -10.80
N PHE A 93 -0.69 0.56 -11.60
CA PHE A 93 -0.67 0.76 -13.05
C PHE A 93 -0.96 2.20 -13.47
N SER A 94 -1.98 2.83 -12.89
CA SER A 94 -2.39 4.19 -13.27
C SER A 94 -1.54 5.28 -12.63
N ASN A 95 -0.72 4.94 -11.62
CA ASN A 95 0.03 5.89 -10.81
C ASN A 95 -0.84 7.03 -10.25
N ARG A 96 -2.08 6.72 -9.88
CA ARG A 96 -3.05 7.67 -9.33
C ARG A 96 -3.49 7.23 -7.94
N PHE A 97 -3.79 8.18 -7.09
CA PHE A 97 -4.31 7.95 -5.75
C PHE A 97 -5.83 7.96 -5.76
N LEU A 98 -6.43 7.01 -5.04
CA LEU A 98 -7.85 7.06 -4.74
C LEU A 98 -8.14 8.31 -3.91
N ALA A 99 -9.17 9.06 -4.28
CA ALA A 99 -9.60 10.25 -3.57
C ALA A 99 -11.12 10.30 -3.44
N MET A 100 -11.61 10.90 -2.37
CA MET A 100 -13.02 11.22 -2.19
C MET A 100 -13.19 12.73 -2.14
N ASN A 101 -14.05 13.28 -2.99
CA ASN A 101 -14.31 14.72 -2.97
C ASN A 101 -15.36 15.11 -1.91
N ARG A 102 -15.56 16.42 -1.73
CA ARG A 102 -16.57 17.03 -0.84
C ARG A 102 -18.02 16.62 -1.10
N ARG A 103 -18.35 16.02 -2.25
CA ARG A 103 -19.70 15.47 -2.54
C ARG A 103 -19.82 14.00 -2.15
N GLY A 104 -18.72 13.36 -1.75
CA GLY A 104 -18.60 11.94 -1.47
C GLY A 104 -18.39 11.09 -2.72
N ARG A 105 -18.00 11.66 -3.87
CA ARG A 105 -17.71 10.87 -5.08
C ARG A 105 -16.26 10.40 -5.06
N LEU A 106 -16.07 9.12 -5.37
CA LEU A 106 -14.76 8.53 -5.57
C LEU A 106 -14.23 8.90 -6.96
N HIS A 107 -12.96 9.27 -7.00
CA HIS A 107 -12.22 9.61 -8.21
C HIS A 107 -10.74 9.33 -7.96
N ALA A 108 -9.91 9.42 -8.99
CA ALA A 108 -8.48 9.22 -8.88
C ALA A 108 -7.71 10.49 -9.30
N ILE A 109 -6.67 10.84 -8.53
CA ILE A 109 -5.87 12.05 -8.74
C ILE A 109 -4.38 11.70 -8.81
N GLU A 110 -3.59 12.53 -9.50
CA GLU A 110 -2.14 12.31 -9.65
C GLU A 110 -1.36 12.68 -8.39
N LYS A 111 -1.70 13.82 -7.76
CA LYS A 111 -1.00 14.31 -6.58
C LYS A 111 -1.68 13.82 -5.32
N PHE A 112 -0.91 13.35 -4.36
CA PHE A 112 -1.43 12.97 -3.06
C PHE A 112 -1.93 14.21 -2.32
N THR A 113 -3.12 14.14 -1.71
CA THR A 113 -3.76 15.25 -0.98
C THR A 113 -4.54 14.71 0.22
N GLU A 114 -5.08 15.60 1.06
CA GLU A 114 -5.96 15.23 2.18
C GLU A 114 -7.19 14.39 1.76
N ASP A 115 -7.68 14.57 0.53
CA ASP A 115 -8.82 13.81 -0.02
C ASP A 115 -8.47 12.33 -0.27
N CYS A 116 -7.17 11.98 -0.28
CA CYS A 116 -6.66 10.62 -0.45
C CYS A 116 -6.45 9.85 0.85
N LYS A 117 -6.69 10.48 2.00
CA LYS A 117 -6.50 9.86 3.31
C LYS A 117 -7.76 9.13 3.75
N PHE A 118 -7.62 7.82 3.95
CA PHE A 118 -8.71 6.98 4.41
C PHE A 118 -8.39 6.30 5.73
N ARG A 119 -9.31 6.38 6.69
CA ARG A 119 -9.26 5.65 7.94
C ARG A 119 -9.61 4.18 7.69
N GLU A 120 -8.64 3.30 7.87
CA GLU A 120 -8.80 1.85 7.78
C GLU A 120 -9.31 1.32 9.13
N ARG A 121 -10.45 0.62 9.12
CA ARG A 121 -11.00 -0.05 10.31
C ARG A 121 -11.36 -1.50 9.98
N PHE A 122 -10.90 -2.40 10.83
CA PHE A 122 -11.31 -3.80 10.81
C PHE A 122 -12.75 -3.94 11.33
N GLN A 123 -13.59 -4.67 10.60
CA GLN A 123 -14.93 -5.05 11.03
C GLN A 123 -14.92 -6.46 11.61
N GLU A 124 -15.89 -6.74 12.48
CA GLU A 124 -16.06 -8.04 13.14
C GLU A 124 -16.14 -9.22 12.15
N ASN A 125 -16.59 -8.95 10.93
CA ASN A 125 -16.73 -9.95 9.86
C ASN A 125 -15.43 -10.22 9.07
N SER A 126 -14.27 -9.78 9.57
CA SER A 126 -12.96 -9.92 8.91
C SER A 126 -12.77 -9.14 7.61
N TYR A 127 -13.61 -8.14 7.35
CA TYR A 127 -13.41 -7.18 6.26
C TYR A 127 -12.94 -5.83 6.81
N ASN A 128 -12.25 -5.08 5.96
CA ASN A 128 -11.85 -3.71 6.26
C ASN A 128 -12.85 -2.73 5.64
N THR A 129 -13.00 -1.59 6.31
CA THR A 129 -13.72 -0.42 5.82
C THR A 129 -12.76 0.75 5.70
N TYR A 130 -13.00 1.60 4.69
CA TYR A 130 -12.17 2.77 4.42
C TYR A 130 -13.06 4.01 4.43
N ALA A 131 -12.95 4.82 5.48
CA ALA A 131 -13.69 6.07 5.62
C ALA A 131 -12.81 7.26 5.23
N SER A 132 -13.36 8.29 4.57
CA SER A 132 -12.60 9.53 4.36
C SER A 132 -12.29 10.18 5.70
N VAL A 133 -11.04 10.62 5.89
CA VAL A 133 -10.62 11.36 7.09
C VAL A 133 -11.21 12.77 7.07
N THR A 134 -11.16 13.43 5.92
CA THR A 134 -11.56 14.82 5.73
C THR A 134 -13.08 14.96 5.59
N HIS A 135 -13.72 14.06 4.84
CA HIS A 135 -15.12 14.22 4.46
C HIS A 135 -16.07 13.39 5.30
N LYS A 136 -16.98 14.08 5.99
CA LYS A 136 -18.07 13.49 6.76
C LYS A 136 -19.30 14.41 6.75
N ASN A 137 -20.44 13.88 7.13
CA ASN A 137 -21.60 14.72 7.36
C ASN A 137 -21.39 15.55 8.64
N HIS A 138 -21.24 16.87 8.51
CA HIS A 138 -21.00 17.77 9.64
C HIS A 138 -22.17 17.83 10.63
N ARG A 139 -23.42 17.67 10.16
CA ARG A 139 -24.61 17.73 11.01
C ARG A 139 -24.79 16.47 11.85
N THR A 140 -24.59 15.30 11.24
CA THR A 140 -24.87 14.01 11.89
C THR A 140 -23.61 13.29 12.38
N GLY A 141 -22.42 13.85 12.13
CA GLY A 141 -21.13 13.21 12.40
C GLY A 141 -20.85 11.94 11.56
N ARG A 142 -21.71 11.63 10.59
CA ARG A 142 -21.65 10.36 9.85
C ARG A 142 -20.50 10.34 8.86
N GLU A 143 -19.65 9.35 8.99
CA GLU A 143 -18.52 9.11 8.09
C GLU A 143 -18.96 8.69 6.69
N TRP A 144 -18.13 9.03 5.71
CA TRP A 144 -18.33 8.63 4.31
C TRP A 144 -17.31 7.57 3.94
N PHE A 145 -17.79 6.49 3.31
CA PHE A 145 -16.97 5.32 3.04
C PHE A 145 -16.72 5.12 1.54
N VAL A 146 -15.56 4.57 1.22
CA VAL A 146 -15.31 3.94 -0.07
C VAL A 146 -16.32 2.81 -0.24
N ALA A 147 -17.00 2.74 -1.39
CA ALA A 147 -18.03 1.75 -1.62
C ALA A 147 -18.25 1.41 -3.09
N LEU A 148 -18.58 0.16 -3.37
CA LEU A 148 -19.02 -0.33 -4.68
C LEU A 148 -20.48 -0.77 -4.65
N ASN A 149 -21.18 -0.65 -5.77
CA ASN A 149 -22.54 -1.20 -5.90
C ASN A 149 -22.50 -2.66 -6.38
N LYS A 150 -23.65 -3.32 -6.39
CA LYS A 150 -23.80 -4.70 -6.89
C LYS A 150 -23.46 -4.90 -8.37
N ARG A 151 -23.25 -3.82 -9.12
CA ARG A 151 -22.85 -3.80 -10.54
C ARG A 151 -21.37 -3.42 -10.72
N GLY A 152 -20.60 -3.32 -9.65
CA GLY A 152 -19.19 -2.92 -9.68
C GLY A 152 -18.94 -1.41 -9.84
N LYS A 153 -19.96 -0.54 -9.96
CA LYS A 153 -19.71 0.91 -10.04
C LYS A 153 -19.47 1.51 -8.66
N ALA A 154 -18.59 2.51 -8.57
CA ALA A 154 -18.39 3.29 -7.35
C ALA A 154 -19.69 3.94 -6.88
N LYS A 155 -19.98 3.81 -5.58
CA LYS A 155 -21.08 4.50 -4.91
C LYS A 155 -20.58 5.80 -4.31
N MET A 156 -21.50 6.75 -4.19
CA MET A 156 -21.24 8.00 -3.49
C MET A 156 -21.20 7.73 -1.97
N GLY A 157 -20.06 8.00 -1.34
CA GLY A 157 -19.82 7.79 0.10
C GLY A 157 -20.76 8.58 1.00
N SER A 158 -21.24 9.74 0.53
CA SER A 158 -22.24 10.56 1.25
C SER A 158 -23.64 9.95 1.26
N SER A 159 -23.92 9.00 0.35
CA SER A 159 -25.25 8.36 0.22
C SER A 159 -25.68 7.70 1.53
N PRO A 160 -26.92 7.93 2.04
CA PRO A 160 -27.45 7.31 3.27
C PRO A 160 -27.34 5.79 3.36
N ARG A 161 -27.27 5.11 2.21
CA ARG A 161 -27.17 3.65 2.09
C ARG A 161 -25.75 3.11 2.30
N VAL A 162 -24.75 3.98 2.39
CA VAL A 162 -23.33 3.59 2.54
C VAL A 162 -22.95 3.70 4.00
N LYS A 163 -23.07 2.61 4.76
CA LYS A 163 -22.75 2.55 6.18
C LYS A 163 -21.60 1.56 6.42
N SER A 164 -20.94 1.66 7.57
CA SER A 164 -19.86 0.74 7.95
C SER A 164 -20.32 -0.72 8.01
N GLN A 165 -21.59 -0.97 8.34
CA GLN A 165 -22.16 -2.32 8.41
C GLN A 165 -22.58 -2.89 7.04
N HIS A 166 -22.67 -2.04 6.01
CA HIS A 166 -23.24 -2.46 4.73
C HIS A 166 -22.16 -3.10 3.85
N VAL A 167 -22.43 -4.27 3.29
CA VAL A 167 -21.48 -5.06 2.48
C VAL A 167 -20.79 -4.30 1.34
N SER A 168 -21.39 -3.22 0.83
CA SER A 168 -20.77 -2.36 -0.18
C SER A 168 -19.50 -1.64 0.28
N THR A 169 -19.29 -1.47 1.58
CA THR A 169 -18.13 -0.80 2.17
C THR A 169 -17.07 -1.78 2.66
N HIS A 170 -17.37 -3.09 2.60
CA HIS A 170 -16.50 -4.14 3.11
C HIS A 170 -15.54 -4.57 2.02
N PHE A 171 -14.25 -4.38 2.27
CA PHE A 171 -13.17 -4.78 1.38
C PHE A 171 -12.23 -5.71 2.11
N LEU A 172 -11.87 -6.80 1.45
CA LEU A 172 -10.86 -7.74 1.90
C LEU A 172 -9.55 -7.42 1.17
N PRO A 173 -8.51 -6.95 1.89
CA PRO A 173 -7.17 -6.83 1.30
C PRO A 173 -6.63 -8.21 0.94
N ARG A 174 -6.37 -8.42 -0.35
CA ARG A 174 -5.68 -9.59 -0.89
C ARG A 174 -4.27 -9.15 -1.26
N LEU A 175 -3.37 -9.21 -0.28
CA LEU A 175 -2.00 -8.74 -0.41
C LEU A 175 -1.13 -9.82 -1.06
N TYR A 176 -0.19 -9.40 -1.91
CA TYR A 176 0.89 -10.28 -2.32
C TYR A 176 1.95 -10.21 -1.23
N LEU A 177 2.24 -11.34 -0.60
CA LEU A 177 3.46 -11.44 0.19
C LEU A 177 4.61 -11.34 -0.80
N HIS A 178 5.35 -10.24 -0.73
CA HIS A 178 6.64 -10.18 -1.36
C HIS A 178 7.55 -11.10 -0.54
N GLU A 179 7.63 -12.38 -0.94
CA GLU A 179 8.76 -13.19 -0.51
C GLU A 179 10.01 -12.46 -0.98
N LYS A 180 10.79 -11.93 -0.05
CA LYS A 180 12.19 -11.60 -0.32
C LYS A 180 12.90 -12.93 -0.59
N THR A 181 12.85 -13.42 -1.82
CA THR A 181 13.57 -14.63 -2.22
C THR A 181 15.05 -14.35 -2.53
N GLU A 182 15.67 -13.30 -1.98
CA GLU A 182 17.12 -13.08 -2.14
C GLU A 182 17.74 -12.46 -0.89
N GLN A 183 18.27 -13.32 -0.02
CA GLN A 183 19.56 -13.14 0.65
C GLN A 183 19.95 -14.48 1.25
N GLY A 184 20.41 -15.39 0.38
CA GLY A 184 21.17 -16.55 0.81
C GLY A 184 22.40 -16.06 1.58
N PHE A 185 22.49 -16.38 2.86
CA PHE A 185 23.69 -16.15 3.65
C PHE A 185 24.77 -17.09 3.12
N THR A 186 25.82 -16.52 2.52
CA THR A 186 27.03 -17.27 2.21
C THR A 186 27.77 -17.48 3.53
N ILE A 187 27.84 -18.73 4.00
CA ILE A 187 28.71 -19.10 5.13
C ILE A 187 30.14 -18.87 4.65
N THR A 188 30.75 -17.77 5.07
CA THR A 188 32.18 -17.58 4.91
C THR A 188 32.88 -18.55 5.85
N ASP A 189 33.38 -19.66 5.31
CA ASP A 189 34.37 -20.48 6.01
C ASP A 189 35.67 -19.66 6.09
N ARG A 190 35.89 -19.03 7.26
CA ARG A 190 37.20 -18.54 7.68
C ARG A 190 37.30 -18.65 9.19
N HIS A 191 38.07 -19.65 9.64
CA HIS A 191 39.16 -19.30 10.53
C HIS A 191 40.41 -20.13 10.28
N LYS A 192 41.49 -19.39 10.07
CA LYS A 192 42.86 -19.82 9.83
C LYS A 192 43.55 -20.01 11.18
N GLU A 193 44.45 -21.00 11.20
CA GLU A 193 45.74 -20.97 11.92
C GLU A 193 45.73 -21.10 13.47
N ARG A 194 46.04 -22.30 13.95
CA ARG A 194 46.84 -22.47 15.18
C ARG A 194 47.97 -23.47 14.95
N THR A 195 49.14 -22.92 14.65
CA THR A 195 50.46 -23.55 14.63
C THR A 195 50.72 -24.33 15.93
N LYS A 196 51.05 -25.63 15.83
CA LYS A 196 51.94 -26.34 16.77
C LYS A 196 52.66 -27.51 16.08
N GLN A 197 53.96 -27.28 15.84
CA GLN A 197 55.13 -28.17 15.85
C GLN A 197 54.98 -29.67 15.48
N ALA A 198 55.81 -30.09 14.51
CA ALA A 198 56.01 -31.50 14.14
C ALA A 198 57.19 -32.13 14.91
N PRO A 199 57.09 -33.42 15.32
CA PRO A 199 58.23 -34.30 15.55
C PRO A 199 58.49 -35.24 14.35
N PRO A 200 59.66 -35.90 14.28
CA PRO A 200 60.23 -36.45 13.04
C PRO A 200 59.63 -37.81 12.62
N LYS A 201 59.70 -38.09 11.31
CA LYS A 201 59.26 -39.36 10.69
C LYS A 201 60.24 -40.52 10.94
N PRO A 202 59.74 -41.74 11.14
CA PRO A 202 60.41 -42.97 10.70
C PRO A 202 59.76 -43.59 9.43
N PRO A 203 60.44 -44.55 8.76
CA PRO A 203 60.27 -44.83 7.34
C PRO A 203 59.13 -45.80 7.00
N ALA A 204 58.63 -45.67 5.76
CA ALA A 204 57.56 -46.48 5.20
C ALA A 204 58.01 -47.91 4.83
N PRO A 205 57.08 -48.88 4.83
CA PRO A 205 57.11 -49.99 3.89
C PRO A 205 56.03 -49.82 2.80
N LYS A 206 56.46 -50.04 1.56
CA LYS A 206 55.67 -50.03 0.33
C LYS A 206 54.74 -51.25 0.26
N ARG A 207 53.51 -51.11 -0.23
CA ARG A 207 52.88 -52.15 -1.08
C ARG A 207 51.69 -51.66 -1.92
N ALA A 208 51.44 -52.44 -2.95
CA ALA A 208 50.89 -52.13 -4.27
C ALA A 208 49.36 -51.95 -4.40
N ILE A 209 49.00 -51.06 -5.35
CA ILE A 209 48.03 -51.20 -6.47
C ILE A 209 46.60 -51.71 -6.14
N ASN A 210 45.57 -50.92 -6.47
CA ASN A 210 44.60 -51.26 -7.54
C ASN A 210 43.48 -50.21 -7.73
N THR A 211 43.15 -50.04 -9.01
CA THR A 211 42.16 -49.13 -9.62
C THR A 211 40.72 -49.48 -9.27
N GLY A 212 39.84 -48.48 -9.18
CA GLY A 212 38.39 -48.71 -9.24
C GLY A 212 37.54 -47.48 -9.00
N HIS A 213 37.09 -46.82 -10.09
CA HIS A 213 36.00 -45.85 -10.05
C HIS A 213 34.70 -46.48 -9.54
N LYS A 214 34.00 -45.82 -8.62
CA LYS A 214 32.58 -46.09 -8.33
C LYS A 214 31.77 -44.79 -8.35
N ARG A 215 30.76 -44.77 -9.22
CA ARG A 215 29.73 -43.72 -9.35
C ARG A 215 28.76 -43.79 -8.15
N PRO A 216 28.19 -42.66 -7.70
CA PRO A 216 27.18 -42.67 -6.64
C PRO A 216 25.84 -43.21 -7.17
N GLN A 217 25.20 -44.11 -6.41
CA GLN A 217 23.88 -44.65 -6.72
C GLN A 217 22.77 -43.74 -6.19
N THR A 218 21.78 -43.45 -7.03
CA THR A 218 20.54 -42.74 -6.65
C THR A 218 19.46 -43.77 -6.30
N VAL A 219 18.97 -43.75 -5.06
CA VAL A 219 17.87 -44.63 -4.61
C VAL A 219 16.54 -43.94 -4.87
N LYS A 220 15.61 -44.65 -5.53
CA LYS A 220 14.29 -44.17 -5.94
C LYS A 220 13.21 -44.90 -5.13
N TYR A 221 12.41 -44.18 -4.34
CA TYR A 221 11.31 -44.76 -3.57
C TYR A 221 9.97 -44.58 -4.28
N TRP A 222 9.08 -45.57 -4.14
CA TRP A 222 7.70 -45.53 -4.61
C TRP A 222 6.73 -45.73 -3.43
N PRO A 223 5.71 -44.87 -3.25
CA PRO A 223 4.68 -45.07 -2.23
C PRO A 223 3.68 -46.13 -2.72
N LYS A 224 3.45 -47.17 -1.93
CA LYS A 224 2.36 -48.13 -2.17
C LYS A 224 1.15 -47.73 -1.33
N PHE A 225 0.09 -47.25 -2.00
CA PHE A 225 -1.23 -47.10 -1.38
C PHE A 225 -1.99 -48.42 -1.50
N ARG A 226 -2.59 -48.86 -0.40
CA ARG A 226 -3.61 -49.92 -0.36
C ARG A 226 -4.94 -49.24 -0.06
N PHE A 227 -5.89 -49.33 -0.99
CA PHE A 227 -7.29 -49.04 -0.72
C PHE A 227 -7.94 -50.33 -0.23
N GLY A 228 -8.61 -50.24 0.92
CA GLY A 228 -9.56 -51.21 1.44
C GLY A 228 -10.88 -50.49 1.68
#